data_AF-A0A1J3EPB3-F1
#
_entry.id   AF-A0A1J3EPB3-F1
#
_cell.length_a   1.000
_cell.length_b   1.000
_cell.length_c   1.000
_cell.angle_alpha   90.00
_cell.angle_beta   90.00
_cell.angle_gamma   90.00
#
_symmetry.space_group_name_H-M   'P 1'
#
loop_
_entity.id
_entity.type
_entity.pdbx_description
1 polymer ?
#
loop_
_entity_poly.entity_id
_entity_poly.type
_entity_poly.pdbx_seq_one_letter_code
_entity_poly.pdbx_strand_id
1 'polypeptide(L)'
;TLPTLVILGPDGKIRHTNVAEAIDDYGVLAYPFTPEKFEELKEIEKAKTEAQTLESLLVSGDLNYVLGKDGKVLVSDLVGKNILLYFSGHWCPPCRAFTPKLVQVYKQIKERDAAFELIFISSDRDQESFDEYYLQMPWLALPFGDPRKPSLARTFKVGGIPMLAALGPTGKTVTKEARDLVVAHGADAYPFTEERVKEIEAKYNEMAKDWPKKVKHALHEEHELELTRVQVYTCDKCDEEGRIWSYHCEECDFDLHAKCALNEDANTTGGDNGAVKESGGPGGESKDGWVCDGHLCTKAC
;
A
#
# COMPACT_ATOMS: atom_id res chain seq x y z
N THR A 1 -15.59 17.17 9.75
CA THR A 1 -16.73 17.23 8.81
C THR A 1 -16.32 18.11 7.66
N LEU A 2 -16.37 17.60 6.42
CA LEU A 2 -16.18 18.46 5.23
C LEU A 2 -17.33 19.48 5.19
N PRO A 3 -17.08 20.75 4.83
CA PRO A 3 -18.14 21.72 4.64
C PRO A 3 -19.08 21.25 3.52
N THR A 4 -20.40 21.35 3.75
CA THR A 4 -21.42 21.09 2.71
C THR A 4 -21.87 22.42 2.13
N LEU A 5 -21.77 22.58 0.80
CA LEU A 5 -22.23 23.79 0.11
C LEU A 5 -23.46 23.48 -0.75
N VAL A 6 -24.61 24.01 -0.37
CA VAL A 6 -25.88 23.82 -1.07
C VAL A 6 -26.12 25.00 -2.01
N ILE A 7 -26.50 24.72 -3.26
CA ILE A 7 -26.88 25.77 -4.23
C ILE A 7 -28.40 25.89 -4.26
N LEU A 8 -28.89 27.09 -4.00
CA LEU A 8 -30.30 27.46 -4.12
C LEU A 8 -30.54 28.21 -5.43
N GLY A 9 -31.64 27.88 -6.11
CA GLY A 9 -32.11 28.64 -7.26
C GLY A 9 -32.77 29.96 -6.84
N PRO A 10 -33.05 30.86 -7.79
CA PRO A 10 -33.80 32.09 -7.53
C PRO A 10 -35.20 31.85 -6.94
N ASP A 11 -35.75 30.64 -7.16
CA ASP A 11 -37.02 30.17 -6.60
C ASP A 11 -36.89 29.62 -5.17
N GLY A 12 -35.71 29.71 -4.55
CA GLY A 12 -35.43 29.21 -3.21
C GLY A 12 -35.31 27.69 -3.11
N LYS A 13 -35.45 26.96 -4.22
CA LYS A 13 -35.34 25.49 -4.26
C LYS A 13 -33.88 25.05 -4.36
N ILE A 14 -33.55 23.93 -3.74
CA ILE A 14 -32.23 23.31 -3.84
C ILE A 14 -32.02 22.82 -5.27
N ARG A 15 -30.92 23.28 -5.88
CA ARG A 15 -30.43 22.86 -7.20
C ARG A 15 -29.31 21.84 -7.08
N HIS A 16 -28.49 21.94 -6.05
CA HIS A 16 -27.42 20.99 -5.77
C HIS A 16 -27.23 20.83 -4.26
N THR A 17 -27.10 19.60 -3.79
CA THR A 17 -27.05 19.26 -2.36
C THR A 17 -25.66 19.37 -1.75
N ASN A 18 -24.60 19.28 -2.57
CA ASN A 18 -23.23 19.58 -2.15
C ASN A 18 -22.33 19.94 -3.34
N VAL A 19 -21.81 21.16 -3.42
CA VAL A 19 -20.84 21.59 -4.46
C VAL A 19 -19.43 21.80 -3.92
N ALA A 20 -19.17 21.45 -2.66
CA ALA A 20 -17.88 21.71 -2.02
C ALA A 20 -16.71 21.03 -2.74
N GLU A 21 -16.89 19.77 -3.18
CA GLU A 21 -15.86 19.04 -3.94
C GLU A 21 -15.56 19.71 -5.28
N ALA A 22 -16.59 20.13 -6.02
CA ALA A 22 -16.38 20.80 -7.29
C ALA A 22 -15.69 22.15 -7.15
N ILE A 23 -15.94 22.89 -6.07
CA ILE A 23 -15.21 24.13 -5.78
C ILE A 23 -13.76 23.83 -5.39
N ASP A 24 -13.49 22.77 -4.65
CA ASP A 24 -12.14 22.37 -4.27
C ASP A 24 -11.30 21.96 -5.50
N ASP A 25 -11.90 21.20 -6.41
CA ASP A 25 -11.25 20.68 -7.61
C ASP A 25 -11.14 21.72 -8.74
N TYR A 26 -12.20 22.51 -8.97
CA TYR A 26 -12.32 23.37 -10.16
C TYR A 26 -12.39 24.86 -9.83
N GLY A 27 -12.53 25.25 -8.56
CA GLY A 27 -12.62 26.65 -8.15
C GLY A 27 -13.72 27.40 -8.88
N VAL A 28 -13.38 28.55 -9.47
CA VAL A 28 -14.32 29.37 -10.25
C VAL A 28 -14.85 28.65 -11.50
N LEU A 29 -14.13 27.66 -12.03
CA LEU A 29 -14.56 26.90 -13.20
C LEU A 29 -15.75 25.99 -12.89
N ALA A 30 -16.03 25.70 -11.61
CA ALA A 30 -17.24 24.99 -11.21
C ALA A 30 -18.53 25.80 -11.43
N TYR A 31 -18.42 27.12 -11.61
CA TYR A 31 -19.54 28.00 -11.89
C TYR A 31 -19.84 28.07 -13.40
N PRO A 32 -21.12 28.11 -13.81
CA PRO A 32 -22.33 28.04 -12.97
C PRO A 32 -22.62 26.60 -12.52
N PHE A 33 -23.12 26.41 -11.29
CA PHE A 33 -23.41 25.08 -10.72
C PHE A 33 -24.69 24.44 -11.31
N THR A 34 -24.71 24.24 -12.62
CA THR A 34 -25.81 23.62 -13.36
C THR A 34 -25.47 22.18 -13.75
N PRO A 35 -26.47 21.30 -13.98
CA PRO A 35 -26.24 19.95 -14.44
C PRO A 35 -25.34 19.88 -15.69
N GLU A 36 -25.54 20.81 -16.64
CA GLU A 36 -24.76 20.88 -17.87
C GLU A 36 -23.29 21.21 -17.59
N LYS A 37 -23.02 22.12 -16.65
CA LYS A 37 -21.65 22.45 -16.26
C LYS A 37 -20.96 21.28 -15.56
N PHE A 38 -21.66 20.57 -14.69
CA PHE A 38 -21.09 19.36 -14.06
C PHE A 38 -20.77 18.28 -15.08
N GLU A 39 -21.59 18.13 -16.13
CA GLU A 39 -21.28 17.20 -17.21
C GLU A 39 -20.06 17.64 -18.02
N GLU A 40 -19.91 18.94 -18.31
CA GLU A 40 -18.70 19.50 -18.91
C GLU A 40 -17.45 19.21 -18.06
N LEU A 41 -17.53 19.40 -16.74
CA LEU A 41 -16.41 19.13 -15.83
C LEU A 41 -16.03 17.65 -15.79
N LYS A 42 -17.02 16.74 -15.82
CA LYS A 42 -16.76 15.30 -15.91
C LYS A 42 -16.04 14.93 -17.20
N GLU A 43 -16.44 15.50 -18.34
CA GLU A 43 -15.76 15.23 -19.61
C GLU A 43 -14.33 15.80 -19.61
N ILE A 44 -14.09 16.95 -18.97
CA ILE A 44 -12.73 17.48 -18.75
C ILE A 44 -11.91 16.53 -17.87
N GLU A 45 -12.46 16.04 -16.76
CA GLU A 45 -11.78 15.11 -15.85
C GLU A 45 -11.46 13.79 -16.54
N LYS A 46 -12.40 13.27 -17.32
CA LYS A 46 -12.23 12.07 -18.13
C LYS A 46 -11.14 12.27 -19.18
N ALA A 47 -11.18 13.35 -19.95
CA ALA A 47 -10.13 13.67 -20.93
C ALA A 47 -8.75 13.83 -20.27
N LYS A 48 -8.68 14.47 -19.10
CA LYS A 48 -7.45 14.60 -18.30
C LYS A 48 -6.93 13.23 -17.85
N THR A 49 -7.83 12.33 -17.41
CA THR A 49 -7.48 10.97 -17.00
C THR A 49 -7.00 10.14 -18.18
N GLU A 50 -7.67 10.24 -19.33
CA GLU A 50 -7.30 9.51 -20.55
C GLU A 50 -5.94 9.95 -21.10
N ALA A 51 -5.65 11.25 -21.01
CA ALA A 51 -4.38 11.87 -21.40
C ALA A 51 -3.29 11.82 -20.32
N GLN A 52 -3.57 11.24 -19.14
CA GLN A 52 -2.62 11.20 -18.05
C GLN A 52 -1.34 10.44 -18.46
N THR A 53 -0.20 11.10 -18.27
CA THR A 53 1.14 10.51 -18.34
C THR A 53 1.91 10.81 -17.06
N LEU A 54 3.07 10.18 -16.89
CA LEU A 54 3.92 10.42 -15.72
C LEU A 54 4.41 11.87 -15.69
N GLU A 55 4.80 12.39 -16.86
CA GLU A 55 5.26 13.77 -17.03
C GLU A 55 4.15 14.78 -16.75
N SER A 56 2.91 14.50 -17.19
CA SER A 56 1.77 15.38 -16.90
C SER A 56 1.51 15.55 -15.39
N LEU A 57 1.94 14.57 -14.57
CA LEU A 57 1.80 14.58 -13.12
C LEU A 57 3.02 15.19 -12.42
N LEU A 58 4.22 14.84 -12.89
CA LEU A 58 5.47 15.12 -12.17
C LEU A 58 6.32 16.21 -12.82
N VAL A 59 5.93 16.80 -13.95
CA VAL A 59 6.66 17.93 -14.57
C VAL A 59 5.86 19.22 -14.45
N SER A 60 6.49 20.28 -13.96
CA SER A 60 5.90 21.63 -13.92
C SER A 60 6.96 22.69 -14.20
N GLY A 61 6.97 23.24 -15.42
CA GLY A 61 8.05 24.12 -15.88
C GLY A 61 9.41 23.42 -15.77
N ASP A 62 10.36 24.05 -15.06
CA ASP A 62 11.69 23.50 -14.82
C ASP A 62 11.73 22.42 -13.71
N LEU A 63 10.62 22.17 -13.01
CA LEU A 63 10.51 21.10 -12.02
C LEU A 63 10.23 19.77 -12.72
N ASN A 64 11.27 19.21 -13.34
CA ASN A 64 11.23 17.96 -14.11
C ASN A 64 12.01 16.82 -13.45
N TYR A 65 12.26 16.90 -12.14
CA TYR A 65 13.07 15.94 -11.40
C TYR A 65 12.44 15.57 -10.05
N VAL A 66 12.91 14.46 -9.49
CA VAL A 66 12.71 14.03 -8.10
C VAL A 66 14.07 13.84 -7.43
N LEU A 67 14.09 13.68 -6.10
CA LEU A 67 15.28 13.40 -5.32
C LEU A 67 15.50 11.90 -5.24
N GLY A 68 16.69 11.45 -5.62
CA GLY A 68 17.26 10.17 -5.23
C GLY A 68 18.31 10.37 -4.13
N LYS A 69 18.88 9.26 -3.66
CA LYS A 69 19.90 9.29 -2.60
C LYS A 69 21.21 9.96 -3.05
N ASP A 70 21.54 9.84 -4.33
CA ASP A 70 22.77 10.39 -4.91
C ASP A 70 22.55 11.72 -5.67
N GLY A 71 21.37 12.33 -5.55
CA GLY A 71 21.05 13.60 -6.20
C GLY A 71 19.74 13.58 -6.98
N LYS A 72 19.62 14.46 -7.97
CA LYS A 72 18.38 14.63 -8.75
C LYS A 72 18.24 13.53 -9.81
N VAL A 73 17.05 12.97 -9.94
CA VAL A 73 16.66 11.99 -10.98
C VAL A 73 15.62 12.66 -11.87
N LEU A 74 15.82 12.65 -13.19
CA LEU A 74 14.86 13.26 -14.12
C LEU A 74 13.60 12.40 -14.22
N VAL A 75 12.44 13.04 -14.34
CA VAL A 75 11.16 12.34 -14.52
C VAL A 75 11.16 11.52 -15.82
N SER A 76 11.86 11.97 -16.86
CA SER A 76 12.05 11.22 -18.11
C SER A 76 12.67 9.84 -17.90
N ASP A 77 13.54 9.69 -16.91
CA ASP A 77 14.24 8.43 -16.62
C ASP A 77 13.34 7.41 -15.89
N LEU A 78 12.15 7.88 -15.47
CA LEU A 78 11.12 7.09 -14.80
C LEU A 78 9.97 6.69 -15.74
N VAL A 79 9.92 7.25 -16.94
CA VAL A 79 8.92 6.90 -17.96
C VAL A 79 9.08 5.44 -18.37
N GLY A 80 7.97 4.70 -18.49
CA GLY A 80 8.00 3.27 -18.77
C GLY A 80 8.14 2.38 -17.53
N LYS A 81 8.27 2.96 -16.33
CA LYS A 81 8.33 2.20 -15.07
C LYS A 81 6.98 2.13 -14.39
N ASN A 82 6.77 1.10 -13.57
CA ASN A 82 5.69 1.08 -12.59
C ASN A 82 6.09 1.96 -11.41
N ILE A 83 5.25 2.95 -11.07
CA ILE A 83 5.55 3.94 -10.03
C ILE A 83 4.50 3.87 -8.92
N LEU A 84 4.94 3.74 -7.66
CA LEU A 84 4.11 4.04 -6.50
C LEU A 84 4.32 5.49 -6.05
N LEU A 85 3.25 6.25 -5.91
CA LEU A 85 3.26 7.55 -5.25
C LEU A 85 2.84 7.38 -3.79
N TYR A 86 3.75 7.68 -2.86
CA TYR A 86 3.55 7.46 -1.43
C TYR A 86 3.34 8.76 -0.68
N PHE A 87 2.09 9.07 -0.35
CA PHE A 87 1.73 10.22 0.47
C PHE A 87 1.82 9.84 1.94
N SER A 88 2.75 10.48 2.67
CA SER A 88 3.05 10.13 4.06
C SER A 88 3.70 11.30 4.81
N GLY A 89 3.92 11.15 6.11
CA GLY A 89 4.63 12.13 6.94
C GLY A 89 5.11 11.51 8.26
N HIS A 90 6.25 11.95 8.75
CA HIS A 90 6.89 11.44 9.96
C HIS A 90 6.00 11.60 11.19
N TRP A 91 5.31 12.74 11.30
CA TRP A 91 4.41 13.06 12.42
C TRP A 91 3.21 12.12 12.53
N CYS A 92 2.87 11.38 11.46
CA CYS A 92 1.68 10.53 11.36
C CYS A 92 1.95 9.12 11.92
N PRO A 93 1.31 8.70 13.03
CA PRO A 93 1.51 7.36 13.60
C PRO A 93 1.21 6.18 12.66
N PRO A 94 0.05 6.13 11.94
CA PRO A 94 -0.20 5.00 11.03
C PRO A 94 0.79 4.97 9.86
N CYS A 95 1.36 6.12 9.50
CA CYS A 95 2.41 6.22 8.50
C CYS A 95 3.70 5.53 8.96
N ARG A 96 4.18 5.86 10.16
CA ARG A 96 5.38 5.23 10.75
C ARG A 96 5.22 3.72 10.94
N ALA A 97 4.02 3.26 11.27
CA ALA A 97 3.72 1.83 11.37
C ALA A 97 3.76 1.12 10.01
N PHE A 98 3.32 1.79 8.94
CA PHE A 98 3.22 1.20 7.61
C PHE A 98 4.55 1.19 6.83
N THR A 99 5.41 2.22 7.00
CA THR A 99 6.65 2.36 6.21
C THR A 99 7.57 1.14 6.26
N PRO A 100 7.84 0.49 7.41
CA PRO A 100 8.71 -0.68 7.44
C PRO A 100 8.19 -1.83 6.57
N LYS A 101 6.87 -2.07 6.58
CA LYS A 101 6.22 -3.06 5.70
C LYS A 101 6.40 -2.68 4.24
N LEU A 102 6.20 -1.40 3.90
CA LEU A 102 6.36 -0.91 2.53
C LEU A 102 7.83 -1.03 2.05
N VAL A 103 8.82 -0.83 2.92
CA VAL A 103 10.24 -1.06 2.62
C VAL A 103 10.51 -2.51 2.26
N GLN A 104 9.94 -3.46 3.01
CA GLN A 104 10.07 -4.89 2.68
C GLN A 104 9.44 -5.22 1.33
N VAL A 105 8.23 -4.73 1.08
CA VAL A 105 7.51 -4.94 -0.17
C VAL A 105 8.24 -4.32 -1.35
N TYR A 106 8.78 -3.11 -1.19
CA TYR A 106 9.59 -2.46 -2.21
C TYR A 106 10.78 -3.32 -2.62
N LYS A 107 11.55 -3.84 -1.66
CA LYS A 107 12.70 -4.71 -1.93
C LYS A 107 12.29 -5.97 -2.70
N GLN A 108 11.23 -6.65 -2.25
CA GLN A 108 10.71 -7.86 -2.91
C GLN A 108 10.25 -7.60 -4.35
N ILE A 109 9.60 -6.45 -4.62
CA ILE A 109 9.20 -6.09 -5.98
C ILE A 109 10.44 -5.76 -6.82
N LYS A 110 11.41 -4.99 -6.30
CA LYS A 110 12.64 -4.63 -7.03
C LYS A 110 13.49 -5.84 -7.41
N GLU A 111 13.46 -6.91 -6.61
CA GLU A 111 14.10 -8.20 -6.94
C GLU A 111 13.46 -8.88 -8.16
N ARG A 112 12.14 -8.68 -8.37
CA ARG A 112 11.36 -9.26 -9.47
C ARG A 112 11.34 -8.36 -10.70
N ASP A 113 11.34 -7.04 -10.50
CA ASP A 113 11.23 -6.04 -11.55
C ASP A 113 12.06 -4.79 -11.23
N ALA A 114 13.16 -4.61 -11.97
CA ALA A 114 14.02 -3.43 -11.83
C ALA A 114 13.33 -2.14 -12.33
N ALA A 115 12.33 -2.25 -13.20
CA ALA A 115 11.51 -1.15 -13.73
C ALA A 115 10.33 -0.79 -12.82
N PHE A 116 10.50 -1.00 -11.52
CA PHE A 116 9.63 -0.50 -10.47
C PHE A 116 10.32 0.61 -9.68
N GLU A 117 9.58 1.64 -9.25
CA GLU A 117 10.09 2.67 -8.35
C GLU A 117 8.98 3.23 -7.44
N LEU A 118 9.38 3.87 -6.34
CA LEU A 118 8.49 4.57 -5.43
C LEU A 118 8.94 6.03 -5.24
N ILE A 119 8.00 6.95 -5.19
CA ILE A 119 8.25 8.37 -4.98
C ILE A 119 7.50 8.81 -3.71
N PHE A 120 8.25 9.16 -2.67
CA PHE A 120 7.73 9.73 -1.44
C PHE A 120 7.24 11.17 -1.66
N ILE A 121 6.02 11.44 -1.25
CA ILE A 121 5.37 12.74 -1.31
C ILE A 121 5.07 13.16 0.13
N SER A 122 5.97 13.96 0.69
CA SER A 122 5.92 14.30 2.11
C SER A 122 4.80 15.29 2.46
N SER A 123 4.19 15.00 3.61
CA SER A 123 3.28 15.88 4.34
C SER A 123 3.91 16.41 5.63
N ASP A 124 5.24 16.27 5.79
CA ASP A 124 5.98 16.84 6.91
C ASP A 124 5.87 18.36 6.93
N ARG A 125 6.14 18.94 8.11
CA ARG A 125 5.91 20.37 8.37
C ARG A 125 7.18 21.20 8.22
N ASP A 126 8.33 20.54 8.17
CA ASP A 126 9.65 21.13 8.08
C ASP A 126 10.63 20.16 7.39
N GLN A 127 11.75 20.72 6.94
CA GLN A 127 12.80 20.01 6.20
C GLN A 127 13.48 18.93 7.06
N GLU A 128 13.70 19.18 8.35
CA GLU A 128 14.39 18.26 9.27
C GLU A 128 13.58 16.97 9.44
N SER A 129 12.29 17.09 9.73
CA SER A 129 11.38 15.94 9.82
C SER A 129 11.29 15.16 8.51
N PHE A 130 11.31 15.86 7.37
CA PHE A 130 11.35 15.23 6.05
C PHE A 130 12.64 14.41 5.87
N ASP A 131 13.79 15.00 6.16
CA ASP A 131 15.10 14.37 5.98
C ASP A 131 15.24 13.13 6.88
N GLU A 132 14.91 13.25 8.18
CA GLU A 132 14.95 12.14 9.14
C GLU A 132 14.11 10.92 8.71
N TYR A 133 12.91 11.18 8.21
CA TYR A 133 12.01 10.11 7.80
C TYR A 133 12.40 9.54 6.43
N TYR A 134 12.81 10.39 5.49
CA TYR A 134 13.27 9.96 4.18
C TYR A 134 14.56 9.13 4.26
N LEU A 135 15.43 9.36 5.24
CA LEU A 135 16.64 8.56 5.49
C LEU A 135 16.34 7.06 5.65
N GLN A 136 15.17 6.71 6.18
CA GLN A 136 14.75 5.31 6.41
C GLN A 136 14.20 4.64 5.14
N MET A 137 14.02 5.39 4.06
CA MET A 137 13.37 4.94 2.83
C MET A 137 14.39 4.70 1.71
N PRO A 138 14.35 3.55 1.01
CA PRO A 138 15.33 3.23 -0.04
C PRO A 138 15.00 3.80 -1.43
N TRP A 139 13.93 4.59 -1.56
CA TRP A 139 13.34 5.03 -2.82
C TRP A 139 13.49 6.55 -3.05
N LEU A 140 12.81 7.09 -4.07
CA LEU A 140 12.87 8.50 -4.47
C LEU A 140 11.92 9.38 -3.64
N ALA A 141 12.07 10.70 -3.70
CA ALA A 141 11.16 11.65 -3.06
C ALA A 141 10.92 12.91 -3.91
N LEU A 142 9.74 13.50 -3.83
CA LEU A 142 9.61 14.91 -4.19
C LEU A 142 10.36 15.78 -3.17
N PRO A 143 11.01 16.87 -3.62
CA PRO A 143 11.57 17.86 -2.70
C PRO A 143 10.56 18.31 -1.63
N PHE A 144 11.05 18.60 -0.43
CA PHE A 144 10.21 19.23 0.59
C PHE A 144 9.69 20.59 0.10
N GLY A 145 8.42 20.89 0.39
CA GLY A 145 7.77 22.12 -0.07
C GLY A 145 7.51 22.21 -1.58
N ASP A 146 7.65 21.11 -2.34
CA ASP A 146 7.50 21.13 -3.79
C ASP A 146 6.09 21.60 -4.23
N PRO A 147 5.99 22.60 -5.15
CA PRO A 147 4.71 23.16 -5.57
C PRO A 147 3.87 22.21 -6.42
N ARG A 148 4.41 21.08 -6.88
CA ARG A 148 3.64 20.02 -7.56
C ARG A 148 2.75 19.24 -6.57
N LYS A 149 3.10 19.20 -5.28
CA LYS A 149 2.39 18.41 -4.25
C LYS A 149 0.88 18.68 -4.19
N PRO A 150 0.38 19.94 -4.14
CA PRO A 150 -1.06 20.20 -4.08
C PRO A 150 -1.82 19.72 -5.33
N SER A 151 -1.18 19.73 -6.50
CA SER A 151 -1.79 19.19 -7.73
C SER A 151 -1.92 17.67 -7.66
N LEU A 152 -0.88 16.99 -7.18
CA LEU A 152 -0.89 15.54 -6.96
C LEU A 152 -1.92 15.14 -5.92
N ALA A 153 -1.95 15.82 -4.76
CA ALA A 153 -2.90 15.53 -3.70
C ALA A 153 -4.37 15.63 -4.17
N ARG A 154 -4.70 16.64 -4.99
CA ARG A 154 -6.04 16.76 -5.61
C ARG A 154 -6.32 15.68 -6.64
N THR A 155 -5.38 15.43 -7.55
CA THR A 155 -5.53 14.43 -8.63
C THR A 155 -5.79 13.03 -8.05
N PHE A 156 -5.10 12.68 -6.98
CA PHE A 156 -5.29 11.40 -6.29
C PHE A 156 -6.34 11.46 -5.18
N LYS A 157 -7.00 12.61 -4.95
CA LYS A 157 -8.03 12.80 -3.90
C LYS A 157 -7.54 12.32 -2.52
N VAL A 158 -6.35 12.78 -2.13
CA VAL A 158 -5.70 12.37 -0.87
C VAL A 158 -6.49 12.91 0.33
N GLY A 159 -7.39 12.09 0.87
CA GLY A 159 -8.20 12.41 2.06
C GLY A 159 -7.53 12.05 3.39
N GLY A 160 -6.44 11.28 3.36
CA GLY A 160 -5.71 10.84 4.54
C GLY A 160 -4.40 10.16 4.16
N ILE A 161 -3.50 10.04 5.14
CA ILE A 161 -2.19 9.38 5.01
C ILE A 161 -2.06 8.26 6.06
N PRO A 162 -1.36 7.15 5.78
CA PRO A 162 -0.62 6.87 4.54
C PRO A 162 -1.53 6.49 3.37
N MET A 163 -1.20 6.98 2.17
CA MET A 163 -1.89 6.62 0.93
C MET A 163 -0.86 6.24 -0.16
N LEU A 164 -1.20 5.24 -0.97
CA LEU A 164 -0.42 4.83 -2.14
C LEU A 164 -1.29 4.83 -3.39
N ALA A 165 -0.84 5.54 -4.42
CA ALA A 165 -1.39 5.42 -5.76
C ALA A 165 -0.39 4.68 -6.66
N ALA A 166 -0.86 3.69 -7.42
CA ALA A 166 -0.06 2.94 -8.38
C ALA A 166 -0.26 3.50 -9.79
N LEU A 167 0.84 3.77 -10.47
CA LEU A 167 0.91 4.16 -11.86
C LEU A 167 1.60 3.05 -12.66
N GLY A 168 1.03 2.71 -13.80
CA GLY A 168 1.61 1.74 -14.72
C GLY A 168 2.71 2.37 -15.59
N PRO A 169 3.34 1.58 -16.48
CA PRO A 169 4.44 2.03 -17.34
C PRO A 169 4.09 3.22 -18.25
N THR A 170 2.80 3.35 -18.61
CA THR A 170 2.29 4.45 -19.44
C THR A 170 2.10 5.76 -18.66
N GLY A 171 2.30 5.74 -17.34
CA GLY A 171 2.00 6.85 -16.44
C GLY A 171 0.51 6.98 -16.08
N LYS A 172 -0.34 6.06 -16.55
CA LYS A 172 -1.76 5.99 -16.18
C LYS A 172 -1.94 5.39 -14.79
N THR A 173 -2.94 5.90 -14.07
CA THR A 173 -3.33 5.39 -12.75
C THR A 173 -3.90 3.98 -12.90
N VAL A 174 -3.30 3.03 -12.19
CA VAL A 174 -3.77 1.65 -12.07
C VAL A 174 -4.77 1.54 -10.93
N THR A 175 -4.44 2.10 -9.76
CA THR A 175 -5.31 2.11 -8.57
C THR A 175 -4.88 3.23 -7.61
N LYS A 176 -5.83 3.77 -6.84
CA LYS A 176 -5.56 4.71 -5.73
C LYS A 176 -5.57 4.01 -4.37
N GLU A 177 -5.80 2.70 -4.36
CA GLU A 177 -6.02 1.83 -3.20
C GLU A 177 -4.83 0.91 -2.94
N ALA A 178 -3.67 1.18 -3.56
CA ALA A 178 -2.50 0.31 -3.50
C ALA A 178 -2.00 0.07 -2.06
N ARG A 179 -2.28 1.00 -1.13
CA ARG A 179 -1.93 0.83 0.29
C ARG A 179 -2.65 -0.37 0.89
N ASP A 180 -3.94 -0.52 0.62
CA ASP A 180 -4.74 -1.61 1.18
C ASP A 180 -4.36 -2.94 0.52
N LEU A 181 -4.02 -2.92 -0.77
CA LEU A 181 -3.48 -4.10 -1.46
C LEU A 181 -2.13 -4.54 -0.89
N VAL A 182 -1.23 -3.60 -0.56
CA VAL A 182 0.05 -3.90 0.11
C VAL A 182 -0.18 -4.47 1.50
N VAL A 183 -1.15 -3.95 2.25
CA VAL A 183 -1.51 -4.49 3.57
C VAL A 183 -2.08 -5.92 3.44
N ALA A 184 -2.98 -6.14 2.48
CA ALA A 184 -3.67 -7.41 2.31
C ALA A 184 -2.83 -8.52 1.67
N HIS A 185 -1.95 -8.16 0.73
CA HIS A 185 -1.26 -9.14 -0.13
C HIS A 185 0.25 -8.88 -0.30
N GLY A 186 0.80 -7.84 0.35
CA GLY A 186 2.23 -7.52 0.27
C GLY A 186 2.71 -7.28 -1.15
N ALA A 187 3.87 -7.84 -1.50
CA ALA A 187 4.46 -7.72 -2.84
C ALA A 187 3.71 -8.51 -3.92
N ASP A 188 2.87 -9.47 -3.56
CA ASP A 188 2.14 -10.28 -4.53
C ASP A 188 0.99 -9.51 -5.18
N ALA A 189 0.56 -8.40 -4.58
CA ALA A 189 -0.35 -7.44 -5.18
C ALA A 189 0.23 -6.80 -6.45
N TYR A 190 1.55 -6.70 -6.59
CA TYR A 190 2.19 -6.12 -7.77
C TYR A 190 1.77 -6.85 -9.07
N PRO A 191 1.42 -6.14 -10.17
CA PRO A 191 1.53 -4.69 -10.42
C PRO A 191 0.31 -3.84 -10.00
N PHE A 192 -0.47 -4.32 -9.02
CA PHE A 192 -1.64 -3.66 -8.43
C PHE A 192 -2.82 -3.50 -9.39
N THR A 193 -2.83 -4.25 -10.50
CA THR A 193 -3.93 -4.24 -11.47
C THR A 193 -5.15 -4.99 -10.96
N GLU A 194 -6.32 -4.64 -11.47
CA GLU A 194 -7.57 -5.31 -11.11
C GLU A 194 -7.52 -6.81 -11.48
N GLU A 195 -6.93 -7.15 -12.62
CA GLU A 195 -6.73 -8.53 -13.05
C GLU A 195 -5.87 -9.30 -12.04
N ARG A 196 -4.78 -8.68 -11.56
CA ARG A 196 -3.89 -9.29 -10.59
C ARG A 196 -4.60 -9.56 -9.27
N VAL A 197 -5.42 -8.60 -8.81
CA VAL A 197 -6.22 -8.77 -7.59
C VAL A 197 -7.25 -9.90 -7.78
N LYS A 198 -7.92 -9.98 -8.93
CA LYS A 198 -8.85 -11.08 -9.25
C LYS A 198 -8.16 -12.43 -9.24
N GLU A 199 -6.94 -12.55 -9.76
CA GLU A 199 -6.15 -13.80 -9.70
C GLU A 199 -5.84 -14.21 -8.26
N ILE A 200 -5.46 -13.25 -7.42
CA ILE A 200 -5.16 -13.48 -6.00
C ILE A 200 -6.42 -13.97 -5.27
N GLU A 201 -7.55 -13.28 -5.44
CA GLU A 201 -8.81 -13.67 -4.80
C GLU A 201 -9.34 -15.02 -5.33
N ALA A 202 -9.18 -15.32 -6.61
CA ALA A 202 -9.52 -16.62 -7.16
C ALA A 202 -8.69 -17.75 -6.50
N LYS A 203 -7.39 -17.54 -6.29
CA LYS A 203 -6.54 -18.51 -5.58
C LYS A 203 -7.02 -18.73 -4.15
N TYR A 204 -7.36 -17.66 -3.44
CA TYR A 204 -7.85 -17.78 -2.08
C TYR A 204 -9.19 -18.49 -1.99
N ASN A 205 -10.11 -18.23 -2.92
CA ASN A 205 -11.39 -18.92 -2.98
C ASN A 205 -11.21 -20.41 -3.30
N GLU A 206 -10.28 -20.76 -4.20
CA GLU A 206 -10.00 -22.16 -4.50
C GLU A 206 -9.37 -22.89 -3.30
N MET A 207 -8.48 -22.23 -2.54
CA MET A 207 -7.89 -22.81 -1.32
C MET A 207 -8.94 -23.21 -0.28
N ALA A 208 -10.01 -22.41 -0.13
CA ALA A 208 -11.05 -22.62 0.88
C ALA A 208 -12.29 -23.35 0.36
N LYS A 209 -12.28 -23.79 -0.90
CA LYS A 209 -13.46 -24.30 -1.60
C LYS A 209 -14.08 -25.53 -0.95
N ASP A 210 -13.24 -26.43 -0.46
CA ASP A 210 -13.66 -27.69 0.17
C ASP A 210 -13.68 -27.62 1.71
N TRP A 211 -13.36 -26.45 2.28
CA TRP A 211 -13.37 -26.26 3.72
C TRP A 211 -14.79 -25.98 4.25
N PRO A 212 -15.20 -26.60 5.36
CA PRO A 212 -16.51 -26.33 5.96
C PRO A 212 -16.58 -24.88 6.45
N LYS A 213 -17.75 -24.25 6.29
CA LYS A 213 -17.96 -22.86 6.73
C LYS A 213 -17.89 -22.68 8.24
N LYS A 214 -18.28 -23.70 9.01
CA LYS A 214 -18.25 -23.70 10.47
C LYS A 214 -17.72 -25.01 11.00
N VAL A 215 -16.94 -24.95 12.08
CA VAL A 215 -16.38 -26.12 12.75
C VAL A 215 -16.48 -25.99 14.26
N LYS A 216 -16.64 -27.14 14.93
CA LYS A 216 -16.45 -27.25 16.39
C LYS A 216 -15.04 -27.72 16.65
N HIS A 217 -14.38 -27.15 17.65
CA HIS A 217 -13.03 -27.53 17.99
C HIS A 217 -12.91 -27.82 19.49
N ALA A 218 -12.17 -28.87 19.86
CA ALA A 218 -12.08 -29.33 21.26
C ALA A 218 -11.41 -28.31 22.21
N LEU A 219 -10.58 -27.40 21.66
CA LEU A 219 -10.00 -26.30 22.45
C LEU A 219 -10.96 -25.11 22.63
N HIS A 220 -12.09 -25.13 21.93
CA HIS A 220 -13.07 -24.04 21.93
C HIS A 220 -14.48 -24.60 21.69
N GLU A 221 -15.09 -25.17 22.75
CA GLU A 221 -16.37 -25.89 22.65
C GLU A 221 -17.61 -24.99 22.78
N GLU A 222 -17.44 -23.77 23.31
CA GLU A 222 -18.54 -22.85 23.61
C GLU A 222 -19.18 -22.27 22.34
N HIS A 223 -18.37 -21.99 21.31
CA HIS A 223 -18.82 -21.43 20.04
C HIS A 223 -18.29 -22.21 18.83
N GLU A 224 -19.05 -22.20 17.73
CA GLU A 224 -18.54 -22.68 16.46
C GLU A 224 -17.63 -21.64 15.82
N LEU A 225 -16.48 -22.07 15.32
CA LEU A 225 -15.55 -21.20 14.59
C LEU A 225 -16.04 -21.05 13.15
N GLU A 226 -16.07 -19.82 12.65
CA GLU A 226 -16.49 -19.49 11.28
C GLU A 226 -15.28 -19.25 10.39
N LEU A 227 -15.27 -19.87 9.21
CA LEU A 227 -14.22 -19.66 8.22
C LEU A 227 -14.28 -18.23 7.69
N THR A 228 -13.30 -17.43 8.11
CA THR A 228 -13.27 -15.98 7.96
C THR A 228 -12.00 -15.53 7.26
N ARG A 229 -12.10 -14.46 6.47
CA ARG A 229 -10.96 -13.79 5.83
C ARG A 229 -10.24 -12.93 6.86
N VAL A 230 -9.09 -13.39 7.33
CA VAL A 230 -8.24 -12.64 8.27
C VAL A 230 -6.85 -12.50 7.66
N GLN A 231 -6.35 -11.26 7.56
CA GLN A 231 -5.10 -10.98 6.84
C GLN A 231 -3.89 -11.63 7.52
N VAL A 232 -3.74 -11.41 8.83
CA VAL A 232 -2.71 -11.98 9.69
C VAL A 232 -3.33 -12.21 11.06
N TYR A 233 -3.08 -13.37 11.66
CA TYR A 233 -3.51 -13.74 13.00
C TYR A 233 -2.48 -14.68 13.63
N THR A 234 -2.58 -14.92 14.93
CA THR A 234 -1.80 -15.97 15.61
C THR A 234 -2.74 -17.12 15.90
N CYS A 235 -2.35 -18.34 15.54
CA CYS A 235 -3.19 -19.51 15.78
C CYS A 235 -3.13 -19.95 17.24
N ASP A 236 -4.26 -19.95 17.95
CA ASP A 236 -4.33 -20.29 19.38
C ASP A 236 -3.97 -21.74 19.73
N LYS A 237 -3.86 -22.62 18.73
CA LYS A 237 -3.45 -24.02 18.92
C LYS A 237 -1.93 -24.23 18.82
N CYS A 238 -1.26 -23.53 17.90
CA CYS A 238 0.14 -23.82 17.57
C CYS A 238 1.07 -22.60 17.69
N ASP A 239 0.54 -21.44 18.05
CA ASP A 239 1.27 -20.18 18.22
C ASP A 239 2.06 -19.73 16.97
N GLU A 240 1.70 -20.26 15.79
CA GLU A 240 2.27 -19.86 14.51
C GLU A 240 1.38 -18.80 13.83
N GLU A 241 2.00 -17.90 13.07
CA GLU A 241 1.30 -16.88 12.29
C GLU A 241 0.44 -17.55 11.20
N GLY A 242 -0.85 -17.20 11.16
CA GLY A 242 -1.78 -17.53 10.10
C GLY A 242 -2.04 -16.34 9.20
N ARG A 243 -2.43 -16.62 7.95
CA ARG A 243 -2.78 -15.60 6.97
C ARG A 243 -3.98 -16.03 6.15
N ILE A 244 -4.66 -15.05 5.56
CA ILE A 244 -5.67 -15.18 4.51
C ILE A 244 -7.00 -15.81 4.96
N TRP A 245 -6.96 -16.98 5.59
CA TRP A 245 -8.13 -17.71 6.08
C TRP A 245 -7.90 -18.17 7.52
N SER A 246 -8.87 -17.89 8.39
CA SER A 246 -8.91 -18.36 9.79
C SER A 246 -10.24 -19.03 10.07
N TYR A 247 -10.25 -20.03 10.95
CA TYR A 247 -11.45 -20.41 11.68
C TYR A 247 -11.54 -19.53 12.93
N HIS A 248 -12.37 -18.49 12.83
CA HIS A 248 -12.42 -17.39 13.78
C HIS A 248 -13.69 -17.43 14.63
N CYS A 249 -13.55 -17.11 15.91
CA CYS A 249 -14.66 -16.77 16.82
C CYS A 249 -14.58 -15.29 17.19
N GLU A 250 -15.54 -14.49 16.70
CA GLU A 250 -15.62 -13.07 17.03
C GLU A 250 -15.90 -12.81 18.52
N GLU A 251 -16.64 -13.71 19.19
CA GLU A 251 -17.02 -13.53 20.60
C GLU A 251 -15.85 -13.72 21.56
N CYS A 252 -14.89 -14.57 21.18
CA CYS A 252 -13.77 -14.96 22.04
C CYS A 252 -12.42 -14.49 21.52
N ASP A 253 -12.38 -13.85 20.34
CA ASP A 253 -11.15 -13.49 19.62
C ASP A 253 -10.21 -14.69 19.51
N PHE A 254 -10.76 -15.81 19.02
CA PHE A 254 -10.08 -17.10 18.94
C PHE A 254 -9.94 -17.54 17.49
N ASP A 255 -8.70 -17.75 17.06
CA ASP A 255 -8.32 -17.99 15.68
C ASP A 255 -7.55 -19.31 15.54
N LEU A 256 -7.96 -20.14 14.57
CA LEU A 256 -7.22 -21.34 14.20
C LEU A 256 -6.89 -21.35 12.70
N HIS A 257 -5.69 -21.86 12.37
CA HIS A 257 -5.43 -22.30 11.00
C HIS A 257 -6.45 -23.34 10.55
N ALA A 258 -6.72 -23.41 9.24
CA ALA A 258 -7.54 -24.46 8.65
C ALA A 258 -7.03 -25.87 9.05
N LYS A 259 -5.71 -26.13 8.91
CA LYS A 259 -5.07 -27.39 9.35
C LYS A 259 -5.32 -27.69 10.83
N CYS A 260 -5.28 -26.66 11.68
CA CYS A 260 -5.41 -26.79 13.12
C CYS A 260 -6.84 -27.09 13.53
N ALA A 261 -7.81 -26.47 12.87
CA ALA A 261 -9.23 -26.66 13.14
C ALA A 261 -9.80 -27.97 12.58
N LEU A 262 -9.32 -28.40 11.41
CA LEU A 262 -9.79 -29.60 10.72
C LEU A 262 -9.12 -30.90 11.21
N ASN A 263 -8.11 -30.80 12.09
CA ASN A 263 -7.33 -31.93 12.60
C ASN A 263 -6.75 -32.80 11.47
N GLU A 264 -6.32 -32.18 10.38
CA GLU A 264 -5.60 -32.87 9.32
C GLU A 264 -4.17 -33.14 9.80
N ASP A 265 -3.83 -34.41 10.01
CA ASP A 265 -2.46 -34.83 10.33
C ASP A 265 -1.51 -34.36 9.22
N ALA A 266 -0.29 -33.98 9.61
CA ALA A 266 0.75 -33.30 8.80
C ALA A 266 1.34 -34.12 7.63
N ASN A 267 0.53 -34.77 6.80
CA ASN A 267 0.98 -35.64 5.72
C ASN A 267 0.12 -35.55 4.45
N THR A 268 -0.08 -34.34 3.95
CA THR A 268 -0.42 -34.09 2.54
C THR A 268 0.39 -32.89 2.05
N THR A 269 1.44 -33.19 1.28
CA THR A 269 2.22 -32.22 0.52
C THR A 269 1.32 -31.45 -0.44
N GLY A 270 1.20 -30.13 -0.26
CA GLY A 270 0.58 -29.24 -1.24
C GLY A 270 0.03 -27.95 -0.67
N GLY A 271 0.90 -27.05 -0.19
CA GLY A 271 0.48 -25.74 0.27
C GLY A 271 1.48 -25.00 1.17
N ASP A 272 2.77 -25.32 1.08
CA ASP A 272 3.81 -24.46 1.64
C ASP A 272 4.07 -23.35 0.61
N ASN A 273 3.86 -22.09 0.99
CA ASN A 273 4.55 -20.92 0.42
C ASN A 273 4.29 -19.69 1.30
N GLY A 274 5.19 -19.48 2.24
CA GLY A 274 5.26 -18.27 3.05
C GLY A 274 6.27 -18.30 4.19
N ALA A 275 6.93 -19.42 4.46
CA ALA A 275 8.05 -19.49 5.40
C ALA A 275 9.36 -19.13 4.70
N VAL A 276 9.90 -17.95 5.00
CA VAL A 276 11.33 -17.68 4.79
C VAL A 276 12.09 -18.53 5.80
N LYS A 277 12.70 -19.63 5.32
CA LYS A 277 13.66 -20.40 6.11
C LYS A 277 14.96 -19.61 6.23
N GLU A 278 15.25 -19.10 7.43
CA GLU A 278 16.62 -18.89 7.87
C GLU A 278 17.28 -20.28 8.00
N SER A 279 18.46 -20.43 7.41
CA SER A 279 19.30 -21.61 7.63
C SER A 279 20.73 -21.17 7.87
N GLY A 280 21.35 -21.69 8.93
CA GLY A 280 22.79 -21.57 9.14
C GLY A 280 23.30 -21.74 10.56
N GLY A 281 23.07 -22.89 11.21
CA GLY A 281 24.05 -23.46 12.15
C GLY A 281 24.67 -24.70 11.48
N PRO A 282 25.94 -25.09 11.76
CA PRO A 282 26.36 -25.48 13.11
C PRO A 282 27.82 -25.13 13.47
N GLY A 283 28.16 -25.26 14.77
CA GLY A 283 29.54 -25.25 15.25
C GLY A 283 30.29 -26.56 14.99
N GLY A 284 31.61 -26.45 14.80
CA GLY A 284 32.60 -27.54 14.74
C GLY A 284 33.98 -27.01 14.32
N GLU A 285 34.98 -27.22 15.18
CA GLU A 285 36.30 -26.53 15.25
C GLU A 285 37.27 -26.74 14.06
N SER A 286 38.00 -25.69 13.66
CA SER A 286 39.42 -25.47 14.06
C SER A 286 40.20 -24.53 13.12
N LYS A 287 41.14 -23.78 13.73
CA LYS A 287 42.31 -23.07 13.18
C LYS A 287 42.06 -21.75 12.43
N ASP A 288 41.98 -20.67 13.19
CA ASP A 288 42.88 -19.50 13.07
C ASP A 288 42.55 -18.50 14.19
N GLY A 289 43.57 -17.96 14.85
CA GLY A 289 43.48 -17.19 16.10
C GLY A 289 42.76 -15.84 16.02
N TRP A 290 41.44 -15.87 15.84
CA TRP A 290 40.55 -14.72 15.90
C TRP A 290 39.77 -14.72 17.21
N VAL A 291 39.62 -13.53 17.82
CA VAL A 291 38.74 -13.30 18.97
C VAL A 291 37.69 -12.27 18.55
N CYS A 292 36.42 -12.56 18.81
CA CYS A 292 35.29 -11.71 18.44
C CYS A 292 34.47 -11.35 19.68
N ASP A 293 34.08 -10.08 19.81
CA ASP A 293 33.10 -9.59 20.78
C ASP A 293 32.06 -8.74 20.04
N GLY A 294 30.80 -9.21 20.01
CA GLY A 294 29.74 -8.60 19.22
C GLY A 294 30.03 -8.54 17.72
N HIS A 295 29.93 -7.35 17.11
CA HIS A 295 29.96 -7.16 15.64
C HIS A 295 31.33 -6.77 15.05
N LEU A 296 32.41 -6.87 15.82
CA LEU A 296 33.77 -6.57 15.33
C LEU A 296 34.74 -7.70 15.70
N CYS A 297 35.34 -8.32 14.69
CA CYS A 297 36.44 -9.27 14.86
C CYS A 297 37.76 -8.60 14.46
N THR A 298 38.79 -8.74 15.29
CA THR A 298 40.15 -8.24 15.00
C THR A 298 41.14 -9.39 15.06
N LYS A 299 42.15 -9.35 14.19
CA LYS A 299 43.23 -10.35 14.15
C LYS A 299 44.27 -9.95 15.17
N ALA A 300 44.55 -10.82 16.15
CA ALA A 300 45.67 -10.59 17.06
C ALA A 300 46.98 -10.57 16.24
N CYS A 301 47.81 -9.54 16.43
CA CYS A 301 49.19 -9.53 15.93
C CYS A 301 50.03 -10.62 16.59
#